data_AF-A0A2V8GGH1-F1
#
_entry.id   AF-A0A2V8GGH1-F1
#
_cell.length_a   1.000
_cell.length_b   1.000
_cell.length_c   1.000
_cell.angle_alpha   90.00
_cell.angle_beta   90.00
_cell.angle_gamma   90.00
#
_symmetry.space_group_name_H-M   'P 1'
#
loop_
_entity.id
_entity.type
_entity.pdbx_description
1 polymer ?
#
loop_
_entity_poly.entity_id
_entity_poly.type
_entity_poly.pdbx_seq_one_letter_code
_entity_poly.pdbx_strand_id
1 'polypeptide(L)' 'MWLWARTGGLSAGDPAPDFTLPTHDHRGRVTLSSFRGSSPVVLVFGSYT' A
#
# COMPACT_ATOMS: atom_id res chain seq x y z
N MET A 1 14.21 3.14 -1.19
CA MET A 1 12.95 3.82 -0.84
C MET A 1 11.93 2.95 -0.08
N TRP A 2 12.13 1.63 0.13
CA TRP A 2 11.21 0.78 0.91
C TRP A 2 11.59 0.58 2.39
N LEU A 3 12.68 1.22 2.85
CA LEU A 3 13.27 0.99 4.17
C LEU A 3 12.69 1.87 5.30
N TRP A 4 11.79 2.82 5.01
CA TRP A 4 11.30 3.77 6.02
C TRP A 4 10.03 3.31 6.74
N ALA A 5 9.26 2.36 6.18
CA ALA A 5 8.05 1.84 6.84
C ALA A 5 8.35 1.01 8.11
N ARG A 6 9.59 0.53 8.28
CA ARG A 6 10.03 -0.29 9.43
C ARG A 6 10.61 0.49 10.60
N THR A 7 10.83 1.79 10.43
CA THR A 7 11.11 2.70 11.56
C THR A 7 9.76 3.20 12.03
N GLY A 8 9.15 2.54 13.01
CA GLY A 8 7.74 2.74 13.42
C GLY A 8 7.34 4.20 13.56
N GLY A 9 6.72 4.74 12.52
CA GLY A 9 6.28 6.12 12.41
C GLY A 9 5.09 6.26 11.46
N LEU A 10 4.17 5.29 11.50
CA LEU A 10 2.87 5.41 10.85
C LEU A 10 1.81 5.45 11.96
N SER A 11 1.36 6.66 12.29
CA SER A 11 0.35 6.91 13.30
C SER A 11 -1.04 6.93 12.65
N ALA A 12 -2.09 6.72 13.44
CA ALA A 12 -3.44 6.93 12.96
C ALA A 12 -3.63 8.39 12.55
N GLY A 13 -4.13 8.62 11.33
CA GLY A 13 -4.28 9.96 10.75
C GLY A 13 -3.15 10.38 9.80
N ASP A 14 -2.00 9.69 9.84
CA ASP A 14 -0.95 9.93 8.86
C ASP A 14 -1.39 9.47 7.47
N PRO A 15 -1.06 10.23 6.40
CA PRO A 15 -1.34 9.79 5.05
C PRO A 15 -0.53 8.52 4.74
N ALA A 16 -1.24 7.47 4.31
CA ALA A 16 -0.58 6.22 3.93
C ALA A 16 0.45 6.45 2.81
N PRO A 17 1.67 5.92 2.93
CA PRO A 17 2.73 6.12 1.94
C PRO A 17 2.33 5.54 0.58
N ASP A 18 2.72 6.20 -0.50
CA ASP A 18 2.35 5.76 -1.84
C ASP A 18 3.23 4.59 -2.30
N PHE A 19 2.61 3.62 -2.98
CA PHE A 19 3.31 2.49 -3.59
C PHE A 19 2.54 1.98 -4.80
N THR A 20 3.26 1.28 -5.68
CA THR A 20 2.72 0.60 -6.85
C THR A 20 3.01 -0.88 -6.76
N LEU A 21 1.97 -1.71 -6.87
CA LEU A 21 2.06 -3.17 -6.83
C LEU A 21 1.58 -3.77 -8.16
N PRO A 22 2.17 -4.89 -8.61
CA PRO A 22 1.56 -5.69 -9.67
C PRO A 22 0.23 -6.29 -9.18
N THR A 23 -0.72 -6.46 -10.09
CA THR A 23 -1.93 -7.24 -9.80
C THR A 23 -1.58 -8.71 -9.62
N HIS A 24 -2.44 -9.46 -8.92
CA HIS A 24 -2.23 -10.90 -8.71
C HIS A 24 -2.11 -11.69 -10.03
N ASP A 25 -2.85 -11.27 -11.06
CA ASP A 25 -2.79 -11.86 -12.41
C ASP A 25 -1.63 -11.27 -13.26
N HIS A 26 -0.79 -10.41 -12.69
CA HIS A 26 0.40 -9.80 -13.31
C HIS A 26 0.16 -8.98 -14.59
N ARG A 27 -1.08 -8.84 -15.06
CA ARG A 27 -1.43 -8.05 -16.26
C ARG A 27 -1.43 -6.55 -16.03
N GLY A 28 -1.30 -6.09 -14.80
CA GLY A 28 -1.40 -4.67 -14.48
C GLY A 28 -0.62 -4.25 -13.26
N ARG A 29 -0.63 -2.94 -13.03
CA ARG A 29 -0.10 -2.31 -11.83
C ARG A 29 -1.17 -1.45 -11.20
N VAL A 30 -1.20 -1.43 -9.88
CA VAL A 30 -2.15 -0.69 -9.07
C VAL A 30 -1.34 0.22 -8.14
N THR A 31 -1.67 1.51 -8.12
CA THR A 31 -1.01 2.51 -7.27
C THR A 31 -1.96 2.95 -6.16
N LEU A 32 -1.49 3.03 -4.91
CA LEU A 32 -2.35 3.38 -3.77
C LEU A 32 -3.06 4.74 -3.96
N SER A 33 -2.35 5.74 -4.48
CA SER A 33 -2.88 7.10 -4.68
C SER A 33 -4.12 7.16 -5.55
N SER A 34 -4.37 6.19 -6.44
CA SER A 34 -5.59 6.18 -7.27
C SER A 34 -6.87 5.89 -6.48
N PHE A 35 -6.75 5.39 -5.24
CA PHE A 35 -7.90 5.07 -4.39
C PHE A 35 -8.14 6.10 -3.27
N ARG A 36 -7.19 7.01 -3.04
CA ARG A 36 -7.31 8.04 -2.01
C ARG A 36 -8.55 8.91 -2.25
N GLY A 37 -9.40 9.06 -1.25
CA GLY A 37 -10.61 9.90 -1.32
C GLY A 37 -11.81 9.28 -2.03
N SER A 38 -11.63 8.18 -2.78
CA SER A 38 -12.73 7.48 -3.45
C SER A 38 -13.39 6.43 -2.56
N SER A 39 -12.61 5.69 -1.77
CA SER A 39 -13.09 4.62 -0.90
C SER A 39 -12.06 4.27 0.18
N PRO A 40 -12.48 3.73 1.34
CA PRO A 40 -11.55 3.18 2.31
C PRO A 40 -10.80 1.99 1.71
N VAL A 41 -9.49 1.92 1.93
CA VAL A 41 -8.61 0.87 1.40
C VAL A 41 -7.99 0.10 2.56
N VAL A 42 -7.99 -1.23 2.47
CA VAL A 42 -7.36 -2.11 3.46
C VAL A 42 -6.12 -2.76 2.85
N LEU A 43 -5.01 -2.73 3.59
CA LEU A 43 -3.75 -3.36 3.25
C LEU A 43 -3.56 -4.62 4.07
N VAL A 44 -3.57 -5.78 3.40
CA VAL A 44 -3.31 -7.07 4.04
C VAL A 44 -1.95 -7.57 3.60
N PHE A 45 -1.02 -7.71 4.54
CA PHE A 45 0.31 -8.27 4.29
C PHE A 45 0.30 -9.75 4.66
N GLY A 46 0.63 -10.61 3.70
CA GLY A 46 0.72 -12.05 3.91
C GLY A 46 1.62 -12.68 2.86
N SER A 47 2.18 -13.84 3.21
CA SER A 47 2.91 -14.70 2.29
C SER A 47 2.37 -16.11 2.44
N TYR A 48 2.14 -16.79 1.33
CA TYR A 48 1.82 -18.21 1.33
C TYR A 48 3.10 -18.99 1.01
N THR A 49 3.56 -19.77 1.99
CA THR A 49 4.64 -20.77 1.87
C THR A 49 4.11 -22.11 2.33
#